data_AF-A0A3N5GBX0-F1
#
_entry.id   AF-A0A3N5GBX0-F1
#
_cell.length_a   1.000
_cell.length_b   1.000
_cell.length_c   1.000
_cell.angle_alpha   90.00
_cell.angle_beta   90.00
_cell.angle_gamma   90.00
#
_symmetry.space_group_name_H-M   'P 1'
#
loop_
_entity.id
_entity.type
_entity.pdbx_description
1 polymer ?
#
loop_
_entity_poly.entity_id
_entity_poly.type
_entity_poly.pdbx_seq_one_letter_code
_entity_poly.pdbx_strand_id
1 'polypeptide(L)'
;MNDPLSFSGELIGWHDPDENRQWIREHKSRQMVDKRTTAAEAVRKFVVDGSIVAMGGFGHIRTPMALIYEIVRQRKRNLTVLGKTAVHDIDILI
;
A
#
# COMPACT_ATOMS: atom_id res chain seq x y z
N MET A 1 10.11 -37.72 2.78
CA MET A 1 8.79 -37.40 3.35
C MET A 1 8.66 -35.89 3.26
N ASN A 2 7.87 -35.38 2.30
CA ASN A 2 7.76 -33.93 2.08
C ASN A 2 6.83 -33.36 3.15
N ASP A 3 7.29 -32.32 3.85
CA ASP A 3 6.51 -31.61 4.87
C ASP A 3 5.28 -30.96 4.21
N PRO A 4 4.05 -31.33 4.58
CA PRO A 4 2.83 -30.75 4.02
C PRO A 4 2.68 -29.24 4.32
N LEU A 5 3.56 -28.65 5.15
CA LEU A 5 3.63 -27.23 5.45
C LEU A 5 4.78 -26.49 4.74
N SER A 6 5.54 -27.15 3.85
CA SER A 6 6.61 -26.47 3.10
C SER A 6 6.01 -25.56 2.02
N PHE A 7 5.51 -24.39 2.41
CA PHE A 7 5.12 -23.34 1.48
C PHE A 7 6.38 -22.60 1.02
N SER A 8 6.67 -22.63 -0.28
CA SER A 8 7.75 -21.86 -0.89
C SER A 8 7.16 -20.61 -1.56
N GLY A 9 7.30 -19.47 -0.91
CA GLY A 9 6.89 -18.17 -1.45
C GLY A 9 7.75 -17.07 -0.85
N GLU A 10 8.00 -16.01 -1.63
CA GLU A 10 8.65 -14.81 -1.11
C GLU A 10 7.72 -14.11 -0.12
N LEU A 11 8.25 -13.77 1.06
CA LEU A 11 7.52 -12.97 2.05
C LEU A 11 7.51 -11.51 1.60
N ILE A 12 6.33 -11.03 1.22
CA ILE A 12 6.14 -9.64 0.77
C ILE A 12 5.80 -8.77 1.98
N GLY A 13 6.62 -7.73 2.22
CA GLY A 13 6.33 -6.72 3.25
C GLY A 13 6.36 -7.23 4.69
N TRP A 14 7.04 -8.36 4.93
CA TRP A 14 7.20 -8.90 6.27
C TRP A 14 8.25 -8.12 7.04
N HIS A 15 7.92 -7.80 8.30
CA HIS A 15 8.83 -7.27 9.30
C HIS A 15 8.47 -7.92 10.63
N ASP A 16 9.47 -8.11 11.50
CA ASP A 16 9.18 -8.54 12.87
C ASP A 16 8.29 -7.49 13.57
N PRO A 17 7.25 -7.90 14.32
CA PRO A 17 6.37 -6.95 14.99
C PRO A 17 7.08 -5.97 15.92
N ASP A 18 8.15 -6.39 16.60
CA ASP A 18 8.89 -5.54 17.53
C ASP A 18 9.80 -4.54 16.78
N GLU A 19 10.40 -4.95 15.67
CA GLU A 19 11.14 -4.06 14.77
C GLU A 19 10.23 -2.97 14.20
N ASN A 20 9.04 -3.33 13.71
CA ASN A 20 8.07 -2.35 13.19
C ASN A 20 7.60 -1.38 14.29
N ARG A 21 7.34 -1.87 15.51
CA ARG A 21 6.98 -1.01 16.65
C ARG A 21 8.11 -0.05 17.00
N GLN A 22 9.36 -0.50 16.98
CA GLN A 22 10.51 0.36 17.20
C GLN A 22 10.62 1.43 16.12
N TRP A 23 10.56 1.05 14.84
CA TRP A 23 10.63 1.98 13.73
C TRP A 23 9.54 3.07 13.82
N ILE A 24 8.29 2.68 14.12
CA ILE A 24 7.18 3.64 14.30
C ILE A 24 7.47 4.62 15.44
N ARG A 25 8.02 4.15 16.57
CA ARG A 25 8.37 5.01 17.71
C ARG A 25 9.41 6.07 17.35
N GLU A 26 10.39 5.70 16.53
CA GLU A 26 11.52 6.55 16.15
C GLU A 26 11.20 7.49 14.97
N HIS A 27 10.37 7.07 14.01
CA HIS A 27 10.21 7.75 12.73
C HIS A 27 8.84 8.40 12.51
N LYS A 28 7.80 7.99 13.24
CA LYS A 28 6.44 8.53 13.08
C LYS A 28 6.16 9.59 14.13
N SER A 29 6.11 10.85 13.71
CA SER A 29 5.71 11.96 14.60
C SER A 29 4.34 11.71 15.23
N ARG A 30 4.28 11.92 16.55
CA ARG A 30 3.06 11.85 17.38
C ARG A 30 2.40 13.22 17.57
N GLN A 31 2.94 14.27 16.95
CA GLN A 31 2.42 15.62 17.07
C GLN A 31 1.05 15.74 16.36
N MET A 32 0.17 16.54 16.94
CA MET A 32 -1.12 16.89 16.36
C MET A 32 -0.94 18.04 15.37
N VAL A 33 -0.59 17.68 14.14
CA VAL A 33 -0.43 18.62 13.01
C VAL A 33 -1.56 18.46 12.01
N ASP A 34 -1.83 19.52 11.25
CA ASP A 34 -2.73 19.43 10.10
C ASP A 34 -2.13 18.50 9.03
N LYS A 35 -2.92 17.53 8.58
CA LYS A 35 -2.55 16.51 7.59
C LYS A 35 -3.34 16.64 6.29
N ARG A 36 -4.17 17.69 6.15
CA ARG A 36 -4.87 17.98 4.90
C ARG A 36 -3.85 18.20 3.79
N THR A 37 -4.09 17.60 2.65
CA THR A 37 -3.21 17.65 1.48
C THR A 37 -4.04 17.32 0.24
N THR A 38 -3.47 17.57 -0.94
CA THR A 38 -4.08 17.16 -2.20
C THR A 38 -3.78 15.69 -2.52
N ALA A 39 -4.58 15.06 -3.38
CA ALA A 39 -4.29 13.71 -3.88
C ALA A 39 -2.90 13.65 -4.54
N ALA A 40 -2.54 14.69 -5.31
CA ALA A 40 -1.26 14.77 -6.00
C ALA A 40 -0.07 14.80 -5.03
N GLU A 41 -0.13 15.61 -3.99
CA GLU A 41 0.92 15.67 -2.96
C GLU A 41 0.99 14.36 -2.16
N ALA A 42 -0.16 13.80 -1.79
CA ALA A 42 -0.23 12.53 -1.07
C ALA A 42 0.44 11.39 -1.86
N VAL A 43 0.05 11.19 -3.12
CA VAL A 43 0.64 10.15 -3.98
C VAL A 43 2.13 10.42 -4.23
N ARG A 44 2.52 11.67 -4.47
CA ARG A 44 3.92 12.02 -4.71
C ARG A 44 4.80 11.68 -3.51
N LYS A 45 4.31 11.98 -2.31
CA LYS A 45 5.06 11.84 -1.06
C LYS A 45 5.07 10.41 -0.51
N PHE A 46 3.95 9.69 -0.61
CA PHE A 46 3.76 8.43 0.11
C PHE A 46 3.71 7.20 -0.78
N VAL A 47 3.57 7.34 -2.09
CA VAL A 47 3.62 6.22 -3.03
C VAL A 47 4.87 6.35 -3.87
N VAL A 48 5.87 5.52 -3.59
CA VAL A 48 7.11 5.43 -4.38
C VAL A 48 7.08 4.18 -5.26
N ASP A 49 7.90 4.16 -6.30
CA ASP A 49 8.03 2.95 -7.11
C ASP A 49 8.52 1.78 -6.24
N GLY A 50 7.99 0.58 -6.44
CA GLY A 50 8.27 -0.56 -5.56
C GLY A 50 7.40 -0.65 -4.30
N SER A 51 6.49 0.30 -4.06
CA SER A 51 5.65 0.28 -2.86
C SER A 51 4.69 -0.91 -2.84
N ILE A 52 4.50 -1.47 -1.64
CA ILE A 52 3.37 -2.37 -1.35
C ILE A 52 2.17 -1.50 -0.99
N VAL A 53 1.09 -1.61 -1.77
CA VAL A 53 -0.11 -0.79 -1.64
C VAL A 53 -1.33 -1.65 -1.33
N ALA A 54 -2.14 -1.17 -0.40
CA ALA A 54 -3.46 -1.72 -0.10
C ALA A 54 -4.51 -0.64 -0.37
N MET A 55 -5.57 -1.02 -1.08
CA MET A 55 -6.69 -0.13 -1.34
C MET A 55 -7.82 -0.45 -0.36
N GLY A 56 -8.38 0.60 0.24
CA GLY A 56 -9.60 0.48 1.04
C GLY A 56 -10.83 0.26 0.15
N GLY A 57 -12.00 0.18 0.79
CA GLY A 57 -13.26 -0.11 0.10
C GLY A 57 -13.59 -1.60 0.06
N PHE A 58 -14.64 -1.94 -0.69
CA PHE A 58 -15.10 -3.31 -0.88
C PHE A 58 -15.82 -3.44 -2.22
N GLY A 59 -15.26 -4.20 -3.17
CA GLY A 59 -15.75 -4.22 -4.54
C GLY A 59 -15.78 -2.79 -5.12
N HIS A 60 -16.95 -2.34 -5.56
CA HIS A 60 -17.15 -0.99 -6.11
C HIS A 60 -17.49 0.08 -5.06
N ILE A 61 -17.51 -0.28 -3.77
CA ILE A 61 -17.99 0.61 -2.71
C ILE A 61 -16.82 1.35 -2.05
N ARG A 62 -16.87 2.68 -2.14
CA ARG A 62 -15.93 3.62 -1.49
C ARG A 62 -14.45 3.37 -1.84
N THR A 63 -14.20 2.91 -3.05
CA THR A 63 -12.87 2.74 -3.62
C THR A 63 -12.19 4.12 -3.81
N PRO A 64 -10.90 4.28 -3.46
CA PRO A 64 -10.21 5.57 -3.50
C PRO A 64 -9.79 5.99 -4.93
N MET A 65 -10.74 6.05 -5.87
CA MET A 65 -10.49 6.28 -7.30
C MET A 65 -9.63 7.51 -7.59
N ALA A 66 -9.83 8.61 -6.84
CA ALA A 66 -9.03 9.82 -7.01
C ALA A 66 -7.53 9.59 -6.75
N LEU A 67 -7.17 8.75 -5.78
CA LEU A 67 -5.76 8.38 -5.52
C LEU A 67 -5.23 7.39 -6.56
N ILE A 68 -6.07 6.45 -7.00
CA ILE A 68 -5.70 5.45 -8.03
C ILE A 68 -5.36 6.15 -9.35
N TYR A 69 -6.23 7.06 -9.83
CA TYR A 69 -5.93 7.83 -11.04
C TYR A 69 -4.70 8.72 -10.89
N GLU A 70 -4.44 9.21 -9.70
CA GLU A 70 -3.26 10.00 -9.41
C GLU A 70 -1.97 9.17 -9.45
N ILE A 71 -2.00 7.92 -8.97
CA ILE A 71 -0.91 6.93 -9.11
C ILE A 71 -0.60 6.70 -10.59
N VAL A 72 -1.63 6.50 -11.42
CA VAL A 72 -1.48 6.34 -12.88
C VAL A 72 -0.89 7.60 -13.51
N ARG A 73 -1.43 8.78 -13.16
CA ARG A 73 -1.00 10.07 -13.71
C ARG A 73 0.46 10.39 -13.39
N GLN A 74 0.91 10.06 -12.18
CA GLN A 74 2.32 10.21 -11.78
C GLN A 74 3.22 9.09 -12.28
N ARG A 75 2.66 8.10 -13.00
CA ARG A 75 3.38 6.97 -13.57
C ARG A 75 4.16 6.17 -12.52
N LYS A 76 3.59 5.94 -11.34
CA LYS A 76 4.21 5.05 -10.35
C LYS A 76 4.28 3.63 -10.91
N ARG A 77 5.35 2.90 -10.62
CA ARG A 77 5.65 1.58 -11.21
C ARG A 77 6.10 0.56 -10.18
N ASN A 78 6.09 -0.70 -10.59
CA ASN A 78 6.55 -1.85 -9.82
C ASN A 78 5.84 -1.95 -8.46
N LEU A 79 4.55 -1.62 -8.42
CA LEU A 79 3.77 -1.67 -7.19
C LEU A 79 3.35 -3.11 -6.90
N THR A 80 3.43 -3.52 -5.65
CA THR A 80 2.80 -4.76 -5.19
C THR A 80 1.44 -4.44 -4.59
N VAL A 81 0.37 -4.89 -5.25
CA VAL A 81 -1.00 -4.60 -4.80
C VAL A 81 -1.54 -5.73 -3.93
N LEU A 82 -1.97 -5.41 -2.72
CA LEU A 82 -2.70 -6.33 -1.85
C LEU A 82 -4.16 -6.40 -2.27
N GLY A 83 -4.51 -7.39 -3.10
CA GLY A 83 -5.79 -7.52 -3.82
C GLY A 83 -7.03 -7.89 -2.98
N LYS A 84 -7.26 -7.23 -1.84
CA LYS A 84 -8.44 -7.49 -0.99
C LYS A 84 -9.72 -7.02 -1.68
N THR A 85 -10.57 -7.96 -2.09
CA THR A 85 -11.85 -7.68 -2.81
C THR A 85 -11.67 -6.75 -4.01
N ALA A 86 -10.51 -6.86 -4.65
CA ALA A 86 -10.14 -6.00 -5.77
C ALA A 86 -11.00 -6.31 -6.99
N VAL A 87 -11.41 -5.26 -7.68
CA VAL A 87 -12.24 -5.27 -8.88
C VAL A 87 -11.66 -4.27 -9.88
N HIS A 88 -12.36 -3.18 -10.15
CA HIS A 88 -11.92 -2.11 -11.05
C HIS A 88 -10.70 -1.32 -10.57
N ASP A 89 -10.41 -1.32 -9.26
CA ASP A 89 -9.26 -0.62 -8.68
C ASP A 89 -7.92 -1.19 -9.13
N ILE A 90 -7.78 -2.52 -9.11
CA ILE A 90 -6.56 -3.18 -9.59
C ILE A 90 -6.48 -3.18 -11.12
N ASP A 91 -7.62 -3.31 -11.81
CA ASP A 91 -7.68 -3.32 -13.27
C ASP A 91 -7.12 -2.01 -13.90
N ILE A 92 -7.30 -0.87 -13.22
CA ILE A 92 -6.71 0.41 -13.65
C ILE A 92 -5.18 0.46 -13.48
N LEU A 93 -4.61 -0.37 -12.60
CA LEU A 93 -3.19 -0.35 -12.24
C LEU A 93 -2.35 -1.41 -12.98
N ILE A 94 -2.98 -2.33 -13.71
CA ILE A 94 -2.34 -3.38 -14.54
C ILE A 94 -2.18 -2.86 -15.97
#